data_AF-A0A521XK58-F1
#
_entry.id   AF-A0A521XK58-F1
#
_cell.length_a   1.000
_cell.length_b   1.000
_cell.length_c   1.000
_cell.angle_alpha   90.00
_cell.angle_beta   90.00
_cell.angle_gamma   90.00
#
_symmetry.space_group_name_H-M   'P 1'
#
loop_
_entity.id
_entity.type
_entity.pdbx_description
1 polymer ?
#
loop_
_entity_poly.entity_id
_entity_poly.type
_entity_poly.pdbx_seq_one_letter_code
_entity_poly.pdbx_strand_id
1 'polypeptide(L)'
;MPQQPLAQVPEDATWDWQEQGACREADATLFFHPQNERGLTRVRRDRAAKAVCARCSVRLECADYAIRAREPYGVWGGLTEEDRERIYVRLALSQYPRTRGEGARVFAAEIEAAVSASSLGIA
;
A
#
# COMPACT_ATOMS: atom_id res chain seq x y z
N MET A 1 -1.67 -12.81 7.68
CA MET A 1 -1.57 -11.37 7.92
C MET A 1 -0.35 -11.11 8.79
N PRO A 2 0.55 -10.17 8.46
CA PRO A 2 1.76 -9.99 9.23
C PRO A 2 1.40 -9.54 10.65
N GLN A 3 2.02 -10.18 11.63
CA GLN A 3 1.85 -9.88 13.06
C GLN A 3 2.67 -8.63 13.41
N GLN A 4 2.19 -7.45 13.05
CA GLN A 4 2.78 -6.22 13.56
C GLN A 4 2.36 -6.00 15.04
N PRO A 5 3.23 -5.44 15.89
CA PRO A 5 2.84 -5.00 17.22
C PRO A 5 1.77 -3.90 17.12
N LEU A 6 0.63 -4.10 17.80
CA LEU A 6 -0.54 -3.20 17.81
C LEU A 6 -0.24 -1.73 18.16
N ALA A 7 0.96 -1.42 18.67
CA ALA A 7 1.38 -0.07 19.03
C ALA A 7 1.51 0.92 17.86
N GLN A 8 1.50 0.43 16.61
CA GLN A 8 1.60 1.26 15.39
C GLN A 8 0.26 1.39 14.65
N VAL A 9 -0.78 0.68 15.08
CA VAL A 9 -2.11 0.71 14.47
C VAL A 9 -2.88 1.90 15.07
N PRO A 10 -3.34 2.87 14.27
CA PRO A 10 -4.17 3.97 14.75
C PRO A 10 -5.40 3.45 15.50
N GLU A 11 -5.79 4.09 16.62
CA GLU A 11 -6.95 3.68 17.44
C GLU A 11 -8.28 3.71 16.65
N ASP A 12 -8.34 4.45 15.53
CA ASP A 12 -9.49 4.56 14.63
C ASP A 12 -9.45 3.58 13.43
N ALA A 13 -8.56 2.59 13.46
CA ALA A 13 -8.51 1.51 12.48
C ALA A 13 -9.71 0.55 12.63
N THR A 14 -10.91 0.99 12.23
CA THR A 14 -12.01 0.05 11.95
C THR A 14 -11.63 -0.79 10.71
N TRP A 15 -11.66 -2.11 10.87
CA TRP A 15 -11.20 -3.11 9.89
C TRP A 15 -12.14 -3.28 8.67
N ASP A 16 -12.92 -2.24 8.32
CA ASP A 16 -14.07 -2.39 7.41
C ASP A 16 -13.71 -2.41 5.93
N TRP A 17 -12.69 -1.64 5.54
CA TRP A 17 -12.27 -1.55 4.14
C TRP A 17 -11.46 -2.78 3.72
N GLN A 18 -10.70 -3.39 4.63
CA GLN A 18 -9.86 -4.55 4.34
C GLN A 18 -10.68 -5.77 3.92
N GLU A 19 -11.91 -5.90 4.43
CA GLU A 19 -12.85 -6.96 4.07
C GLU A 19 -13.28 -6.88 2.59
N GLN A 20 -13.21 -5.70 1.98
CA GLN A 20 -13.53 -5.48 0.56
C GLN A 20 -12.29 -5.58 -0.35
N GLY A 21 -11.13 -5.95 0.21
CA GLY A 21 -9.88 -6.05 -0.52
C GLY A 21 -9.85 -7.24 -1.48
N ALA A 22 -9.65 -6.98 -2.78
CA ALA A 22 -9.47 -8.04 -3.78
C ALA A 22 -8.25 -8.96 -3.51
N CYS A 23 -7.31 -8.52 -2.66
CA CYS A 23 -6.17 -9.34 -2.22
C CYS A 23 -6.58 -10.57 -1.40
N ARG A 24 -7.79 -10.58 -0.81
CA ARG A 24 -8.29 -11.71 -0.01
C ARG A 24 -8.54 -12.97 -0.82
N GLU A 25 -8.76 -12.82 -2.13
CA GLU A 25 -8.96 -13.93 -3.06
C GLU A 25 -7.63 -14.47 -3.61
N ALA A 26 -6.50 -13.85 -3.25
CA ALA A 26 -5.17 -14.21 -3.72
C ALA A 26 -4.29 -14.70 -2.56
N ASP A 27 -3.20 -15.40 -2.90
CA ASP A 27 -2.23 -15.86 -1.92
C ASP A 27 -1.52 -14.66 -1.27
N ALA A 28 -1.44 -14.64 0.07
CA ALA A 28 -0.77 -13.57 0.82
C ALA A 28 0.71 -13.41 0.45
N THR A 29 1.39 -14.50 0.07
CA THR A 29 2.80 -14.50 -0.35
C THR A 29 3.04 -13.69 -1.62
N LEU A 30 1.99 -13.41 -2.40
CA LEU A 30 2.04 -12.52 -3.56
C LEU A 30 2.37 -11.07 -3.16
N PHE A 31 1.83 -10.65 -2.01
CA PHE A 31 1.94 -9.28 -1.51
C PHE A 31 3.06 -9.12 -0.48
N PHE A 32 3.37 -10.20 0.26
CA PHE A 32 4.29 -10.20 1.39
C PHE A 32 5.29 -11.35 1.29
N HIS A 33 6.55 -11.01 1.06
CA HIS A 33 7.62 -11.95 0.71
C HIS A 33 8.80 -11.77 1.65
N PRO A 34 9.65 -12.79 1.80
CA PRO A 34 10.78 -12.74 2.73
C PRO A 34 11.78 -11.64 2.32
N GLN A 35 12.47 -11.04 3.30
CA GLN A 35 13.41 -9.92 3.12
C GLN A 35 14.54 -10.16 2.09
N ASN A 36 14.77 -11.41 1.68
CA ASN A 36 15.88 -11.80 0.82
C ASN A 36 15.49 -12.05 -0.65
N GLU A 37 14.22 -11.84 -1.03
CA GLU A 37 13.82 -11.95 -2.44
C GLU A 37 14.34 -10.75 -3.26
N ARG A 38 15.01 -11.02 -4.39
CA ARG A 38 15.65 -9.99 -5.23
C ARG A 38 15.54 -10.32 -6.72
N GLY A 39 15.90 -9.33 -7.55
CA GLY A 39 16.01 -9.48 -9.00
C GLY A 39 14.67 -9.75 -9.68
N LEU A 40 14.69 -10.51 -10.77
CA LEU A 40 13.52 -10.75 -11.63
C LEU A 40 12.34 -11.39 -10.90
N THR A 41 12.60 -12.24 -9.89
CA THR A 41 11.54 -12.89 -9.11
C THR A 41 10.72 -11.85 -8.36
N ARG A 42 11.39 -10.93 -7.64
CA ARG A 42 10.76 -9.80 -6.95
C ARG A 42 9.93 -8.94 -7.93
N VAL A 43 10.52 -8.57 -9.07
CA VAL A 43 9.85 -7.74 -10.08
C VAL A 43 8.58 -8.40 -10.62
N ARG A 44 8.63 -9.71 -10.90
CA ARG A 44 7.47 -10.46 -11.42
C ARG A 44 6.35 -10.52 -10.40
N ARG A 45 6.68 -10.82 -9.15
CA ARG A 45 5.69 -10.90 -8.06
C ARG A 45 5.11 -9.52 -7.75
N ASP A 46 5.92 -8.47 -7.69
CA ASP A 46 5.44 -7.08 -7.51
C ASP A 46 4.47 -6.69 -8.64
N ARG A 47 4.78 -7.01 -9.90
CA ARG A 47 3.87 -6.77 -11.03
C ARG A 47 2.55 -7.53 -10.87
N ALA A 48 2.60 -8.80 -10.46
CA ALA A 48 1.41 -9.61 -10.26
C ALA A 48 0.54 -9.10 -9.08
N ALA A 49 1.16 -8.68 -7.97
CA ALA A 49 0.46 -8.03 -6.86
C ALA A 49 -0.20 -6.71 -7.29
N LYS A 50 0.54 -5.87 -8.03
CA LYS A 50 0.02 -4.61 -8.59
C LYS A 50 -1.19 -4.84 -9.49
N ALA A 51 -1.20 -5.90 -10.30
CA ALA A 51 -2.35 -6.25 -11.14
C ALA A 51 -3.61 -6.57 -10.31
N VAL A 52 -3.47 -7.24 -9.16
CA VAL A 52 -4.60 -7.47 -8.24
C VAL A 52 -5.06 -6.16 -7.62
N CYS A 53 -4.14 -5.29 -7.19
CA CYS A 53 -4.48 -4.00 -6.61
C CYS A 53 -5.19 -3.07 -7.60
N ALA A 54 -4.87 -3.14 -8.90
CA ALA A 54 -5.45 -2.28 -9.93
C ALA A 54 -6.97 -2.45 -10.10
N ARG A 55 -7.51 -3.63 -9.77
CA ARG A 55 -8.95 -3.94 -9.79
C ARG A 55 -9.63 -3.85 -8.42
N CYS A 56 -8.90 -3.44 -7.38
CA CYS A 56 -9.40 -3.41 -6.01
C CYS A 56 -10.15 -2.09 -5.72
N SER A 57 -11.39 -2.17 -5.22
CA SER A 57 -12.22 -0.99 -4.91
C SER A 57 -11.64 -0.14 -3.77
N VAL A 58 -10.97 -0.77 -2.81
CA VAL A 58 -10.40 -0.12 -1.62
C VAL A 58 -8.90 0.21 -1.77
N ARG A 59 -8.42 0.35 -3.01
CA ARG A 59 -7.00 0.58 -3.30
C ARG A 59 -6.48 1.86 -2.64
N LEU A 60 -7.27 2.94 -2.65
CA LEU A 60 -6.88 4.24 -2.12
C LEU A 60 -6.76 4.22 -0.60
N GLU A 61 -7.75 3.64 0.09
CA GLU A 61 -7.75 3.45 1.54
C GLU A 61 -6.58 2.55 1.98
N CYS A 62 -6.27 1.52 1.19
CA CYS A 62 -5.14 0.63 1.42
C CYS A 62 -3.79 1.36 1.31
N ALA A 63 -3.62 2.20 0.28
CA ALA A 63 -2.42 3.01 0.08
C ALA A 63 -2.26 4.05 1.21
N ASP A 64 -3.32 4.76 1.57
CA ASP A 64 -3.33 5.74 2.66
C ASP A 64 -2.96 5.11 4.00
N TYR A 65 -3.55 3.94 4.33
CA TYR A 65 -3.18 3.20 5.53
C TYR A 65 -1.68 2.86 5.54
N ALA A 66 -1.15 2.28 4.47
CA ALA A 66 0.24 1.87 4.40
C ALA A 66 1.22 3.05 4.48
N ILE A 67 0.84 4.21 3.95
CA ILE A 67 1.63 5.43 4.07
C ILE A 67 1.64 5.93 5.52
N ARG A 68 0.48 6.03 6.18
CA ARG A 68 0.35 6.52 7.57
C ARG A 68 1.00 5.60 8.60
N ALA A 69 0.79 4.30 8.45
CA ALA A 69 1.38 3.27 9.32
C ALA A 69 2.87 3.05 9.04
N ARG A 70 3.40 3.65 7.95
CA ARG A 70 4.77 3.48 7.49
C ARG A 70 5.11 1.99 7.30
N GLU A 71 4.21 1.28 6.63
CA GLU A 71 4.30 -0.17 6.43
C GLU A 71 5.65 -0.55 5.79
N PRO A 72 6.51 -1.31 6.50
CA PRO A 72 7.90 -1.50 6.10
C PRO A 72 8.05 -2.48 4.93
N TYR A 73 7.06 -3.34 4.71
CA TYR A 73 7.16 -4.43 3.73
C TYR A 73 5.91 -4.60 2.87
N GLY A 74 6.12 -5.18 1.69
CA GLY A 74 5.05 -5.68 0.83
C GLY A 74 4.38 -4.65 -0.08
N VAL A 75 3.40 -5.13 -0.86
CA VAL A 75 2.61 -4.32 -1.80
C VAL A 75 1.26 -3.93 -1.19
N TRP A 76 1.01 -2.62 -1.08
CA TRP A 76 -0.20 -2.06 -0.46
C TRP A 76 -0.84 -1.05 -1.39
N GLY A 77 -2.12 -1.22 -1.72
CA GLY A 77 -2.82 -0.29 -2.62
C GLY A 77 -2.13 -0.14 -3.99
N GLY A 78 -1.35 -1.13 -4.42
CA GLY A 78 -0.53 -1.07 -5.63
C GLY A 78 0.86 -0.45 -5.44
N LEU A 79 1.22 0.03 -4.25
CA LEU A 79 2.53 0.62 -3.96
C LEU A 79 3.48 -0.45 -3.41
N THR A 80 4.67 -0.60 -4.00
CA THR A 80 5.76 -1.36 -3.37
C THR A 80 6.39 -0.57 -2.22
N GLU A 81 7.30 -1.20 -1.50
CA GLU A 81 8.19 -0.53 -0.54
C GLU A 81 8.90 0.67 -1.15
N GLU A 82 9.50 0.48 -2.34
CA GLU A 82 10.25 1.53 -3.05
C GLU A 82 9.33 2.68 -3.51
N ASP A 83 8.10 2.36 -3.95
CA ASP A 83 7.12 3.39 -4.30
C ASP A 83 6.76 4.24 -3.08
N ARG A 84 6.58 3.62 -1.91
CA ARG A 84 6.28 4.31 -0.66
C ARG A 84 7.47 5.14 -0.14
N GLU A 85 8.70 4.65 -0.27
CA GLU A 85 9.90 5.41 0.10
C GLU A 85 9.99 6.75 -0.65
N ARG A 86 9.70 6.75 -1.97
CA ARG A 86 9.67 7.98 -2.78
C ARG A 86 8.61 8.96 -2.28
N ILE A 87 7.47 8.45 -1.84
CA ILE A 87 6.39 9.26 -1.25
C ILE A 87 6.84 9.85 0.09
N TYR A 88 7.47 9.05 0.96
CA TYR A 88 7.93 9.50 2.27
C TYR A 88 8.95 10.64 2.18
N VAL A 89 9.86 10.56 1.19
CA VAL A 89 10.84 11.62 0.91
C VAL A 89 10.14 12.90 0.44
N ARG A 90 9.11 12.78 -0.42
CA ARG A 90 8.40 13.93 -1.00
C ARG A 90 7.47 14.63 -0.01
N LEU A 91 6.76 13.87 0.82
CA LEU A 91 5.68 14.41 1.67
C LEU A 91 6.16 14.99 3.00
N ALA A 92 7.45 14.89 3.35
CA ALA A 92 7.96 15.26 4.67
C ALA A 92 6.99 14.81 5.79
N LEU A 93 6.83 13.49 5.95
CA LEU A 93 5.77 12.81 6.72
C LEU A 93 5.42 13.38 8.11
N SER A 94 6.27 14.22 8.71
CA SER A 94 5.89 15.04 9.88
C SER A 94 4.63 15.89 9.63
N GLN A 95 4.28 16.17 8.38
CA GLN A 95 3.12 16.96 7.97
C GLN A 95 1.91 16.11 7.53
N TYR A 96 2.04 14.78 7.47
CA TYR A 96 0.96 13.93 6.97
C TYR A 96 -0.11 13.71 8.06
N PRO A 97 -1.41 13.92 7.77
CA PRO A 97 -2.49 13.68 8.74
C PRO A 97 -2.48 12.25 9.27
N ARG A 98 -2.42 12.08 10.60
CA ARG A 98 -2.43 10.76 11.26
C ARG A 98 -3.82 10.14 11.29
N THR A 99 -4.83 11.00 11.30
CA THR A 99 -6.26 10.75 11.18
C THR A 99 -6.59 9.97 9.91
N ARG A 100 -7.43 8.94 10.06
CA ARG A 100 -7.78 8.06 8.94
C ARG A 100 -8.53 8.79 7.82
N GLY A 101 -8.13 8.51 6.58
CA GLY A 101 -8.78 9.04 5.39
C GLY A 101 -8.56 10.54 5.16
N GLU A 102 -7.99 11.28 6.11
CA GLU A 102 -7.60 12.68 5.89
C GLU A 102 -6.39 12.78 4.98
N GLY A 103 -5.42 11.87 5.11
CA GLY A 103 -4.30 11.77 4.19
C GLY A 103 -4.75 11.49 2.75
N ALA A 104 -5.66 10.51 2.58
CA ALA A 104 -6.32 10.20 1.32
C ALA A 104 -7.10 11.39 0.73
N ARG A 105 -7.55 12.36 1.52
CA ARG A 105 -8.22 13.58 1.06
C ARG A 105 -7.25 14.72 0.74
N VAL A 106 -6.26 14.93 1.60
CA VAL A 106 -5.31 16.06 1.52
C VAL A 106 -4.24 15.82 0.45
N PHE A 107 -3.78 14.58 0.33
CA PHE A 107 -2.79 14.15 -0.66
C PHE A 107 -3.39 13.19 -1.69
N ALA A 108 -4.72 13.31 -1.91
CA ALA A 108 -5.47 12.47 -2.83
C ALA A 108 -4.81 12.40 -4.21
N ALA A 109 -4.41 13.55 -4.75
CA ALA A 109 -3.81 13.65 -6.08
C ALA A 109 -2.44 12.96 -6.17
N GLU A 110 -1.58 13.10 -5.15
CA GLU A 110 -0.28 12.43 -5.10
C GLU A 110 -0.43 10.92 -4.93
N ILE A 111 -1.37 10.49 -4.10
CA ILE A 111 -1.68 9.07 -3.86
C ILE A 111 -2.29 8.46 -5.11
N GLU A 112 -3.30 9.10 -5.72
CA GLU A 112 -3.92 8.69 -6.98
C GLU A 112 -2.91 8.63 -8.12
N ALA A 113 -2.04 9.63 -8.26
CA ALA A 113 -0.96 9.62 -9.24
C ALA A 113 0.00 8.44 -9.00
N ALA A 114 0.35 8.15 -7.74
CA ALA A 114 1.22 7.04 -7.39
C ALA A 114 0.57 5.66 -7.63
N VAL A 115 -0.74 5.53 -7.45
CA VAL A 115 -1.48 4.28 -7.67
C VAL A 115 -2.12 4.15 -9.06
N SER A 116 -1.92 5.13 -9.95
CA SER A 116 -2.54 5.11 -11.29
C SER A 116 -2.04 3.92 -12.12
N ALA A 117 -2.88 3.37 -12.99
CA ALA A 117 -2.52 2.21 -13.82
C ALA A 117 -1.27 2.47 -14.70
N SER A 118 -1.11 3.71 -15.16
CA SER A 118 0.07 4.19 -15.90
C SER A 118 1.33 4.18 -15.03
N SER A 119 1.23 4.66 -13.78
CA SER A 119 2.35 4.66 -12.82
C SER A 119 2.74 3.25 -12.37
N LEU A 120 1.78 2.32 -12.36
CA LEU A 120 2.01 0.93 -12.00
C LEU A 120 2.53 0.07 -13.17
N GLY A 121 2.61 0.61 -14.39
CA GLY A 121 3.08 -0.11 -15.57
C GLY A 121 2.20 -1.29 -15.97
N ILE A 122 0.88 -1.13 -15.81
CA ILE A 122 -0.17 -2.15 -16.09
C ILE A 122 -0.92 -1.83 -17.41
N ALA A 123 -0.45 -0.86 -18.21
CA ALA A 123 -0.99 -0.63 -19.55
C ALA A 123 -0.57 -1.72 -20.55
#